data_AF-A0A4R6KAP3-F1
#
_entry.id   AF-A0A4R6KAP3-F1
#
_cell.length_a   1.000
_cell.length_b   1.000
_cell.length_c   1.000
_cell.angle_alpha   90.00
_cell.angle_beta   90.00
_cell.angle_gamma   90.00
#
_symmetry.space_group_name_H-M   'P 1'
#
loop_
_entity.id
_entity.type
_entity.pdbx_description
1 polymer ?
#
loop_
_entity_poly.entity_id
_entity_poly.type
_entity_poly.pdbx_seq_one_letter_code
_entity_poly.pdbx_strand_id
1 'polypeptide(L)'
;MSGFVRAGGLRVVDDGLDFEARLPWMRSLPWRCIDQISVTLDGQELPDSCLRLRVDGRLVRIEECSSLDGYWMIGRAVTVQVRRRRMREGALLRVTVRFVIPYVEGDDGPTELLAATTLRLPVARAGDHTDVEVG
;
A
#
# COMPACT_ATOMS: atom_id res chain seq x y z
N MET A 1 5.06 17.65 2.28
CA MET A 1 5.36 16.31 2.82
C MET A 1 4.85 15.27 1.84
N SER A 2 5.74 14.43 1.30
CA SER A 2 5.33 13.26 0.52
C SER A 2 4.76 12.24 1.50
N GLY A 3 3.49 11.85 1.34
CA GLY A 3 2.87 10.79 2.13
C GLY A 3 3.62 9.46 2.03
N PHE A 4 3.24 8.47 2.85
CA PHE A 4 3.90 7.17 2.91
C PHE A 4 3.65 6.32 1.66
N VAL A 5 2.62 6.65 0.88
CA VAL A 5 2.46 6.24 -0.51
C VAL A 5 2.86 7.41 -1.41
N ARG A 6 3.72 7.15 -2.41
CA ARG A 6 4.16 8.20 -3.35
C ARG A 6 3.41 8.09 -4.67
N ALA A 7 3.06 9.23 -5.26
CA ALA A 7 2.36 9.26 -6.54
C ALA A 7 3.12 8.56 -7.67
N GLY A 8 4.46 8.71 -7.73
CA GLY A 8 5.30 8.01 -8.70
C GLY A 8 5.40 6.49 -8.49
N GLY A 9 4.86 5.97 -7.38
CA GLY A 9 4.76 4.54 -7.13
C GLY A 9 3.44 3.94 -7.59
N LEU A 10 2.48 4.74 -8.08
CA LEU A 10 1.18 4.26 -8.58
C LEU A 10 1.31 3.72 -10.00
N ARG A 11 0.91 2.47 -10.21
CA ARG A 11 0.86 1.83 -11.53
C ARG A 11 -0.49 1.18 -11.72
N VAL A 12 -1.31 1.75 -12.60
CA VAL A 12 -2.54 1.10 -13.06
C VAL A 12 -2.15 -0.10 -13.91
N VAL A 13 -2.83 -1.22 -13.69
CA VAL A 13 -2.65 -2.49 -14.41
C VAL A 13 -4.03 -3.00 -14.82
N ASP A 14 -4.09 -3.89 -15.81
CA ASP A 14 -5.37 -4.31 -16.41
C ASP A 14 -6.41 -4.83 -15.39
N ASP A 15 -5.93 -5.46 -14.33
CA ASP A 15 -6.74 -6.04 -13.26
C ASP A 15 -6.74 -5.21 -11.95
N GLY A 16 -6.22 -3.98 -11.97
CA GLY A 16 -6.30 -3.08 -10.83
C GLY A 16 -5.18 -2.04 -10.72
N LEU A 17 -4.56 -1.96 -9.55
CA LEU A 17 -3.56 -0.95 -9.20
C LEU A 17 -2.47 -1.57 -8.33
N ASP A 18 -1.22 -1.34 -8.69
CA ASP A 18 -0.08 -1.59 -7.81
C ASP A 18 0.42 -0.23 -7.28
N PHE A 19 0.76 -0.15 -5.99
CA PHE A 19 1.39 1.03 -5.43
C PHE A 19 2.49 0.73 -4.42
N GLU A 20 3.49 1.61 -4.36
CA GLU A 20 4.54 1.52 -3.34
C GLU A 20 4.17 2.27 -2.06
N ALA A 21 4.09 1.53 -0.96
CA ALA A 21 3.98 2.08 0.39
C ALA A 21 5.34 2.00 1.09
N ARG A 22 5.69 3.02 1.86
CA ARG A 22 6.85 3.03 2.77
C ARG A 22 6.35 3.10 4.20
N LEU A 23 7.20 2.69 5.12
CA LEU A 23 6.87 2.76 6.53
C LEU A 23 6.75 4.24 6.97
N PRO A 24 5.62 4.66 7.57
CA PRO A 24 5.43 6.02 8.08
C PRO A 24 6.05 6.23 9.47
N TRP A 25 7.01 5.38 9.85
CA TRP A 25 7.61 5.34 11.18
C TRP A 25 9.14 5.39 11.10
N MET A 26 9.78 5.89 12.17
CA MET A 26 11.23 6.16 12.21
C MET A 26 12.11 4.92 12.49
N ARG A 27 11.53 3.72 12.61
CA ARG A 27 12.24 2.46 12.87
C ARG A 27 11.59 1.33 12.10
N SER A 28 12.37 0.32 11.72
CA SER A 28 11.83 -0.92 11.16
C SER A 28 10.82 -1.56 12.12
N LEU A 29 9.76 -2.15 11.58
CA LEU A 29 8.74 -2.86 12.36
C LEU A 29 8.62 -4.31 11.90
N PRO A 30 8.40 -5.27 12.81
CA PRO A 30 7.98 -6.62 12.43
C PRO A 30 6.75 -6.59 11.52
N TRP A 31 6.61 -7.54 10.59
CA TRP A 31 5.39 -7.62 9.75
C TRP A 31 4.12 -7.77 10.57
N ARG A 32 4.20 -8.49 11.71
CA ARG A 32 3.09 -8.66 12.66
C ARG A 32 2.59 -7.37 13.31
N CYS A 33 3.33 -6.26 13.18
CA CYS A 33 2.88 -4.96 13.66
C CYS A 33 1.92 -4.27 12.70
N ILE A 34 1.76 -4.78 11.47
CA ILE A 34 0.69 -4.34 10.56
C ILE A 34 -0.60 -4.99 11.06
N ASP A 35 -1.48 -4.16 11.59
CA ASP A 35 -2.76 -4.64 12.10
C ASP A 35 -3.84 -4.54 11.01
N GLN A 36 -3.92 -3.41 10.29
CA GLN A 36 -4.90 -3.23 9.22
C GLN A 36 -4.36 -2.36 8.10
N ILE A 37 -4.76 -2.68 6.86
CA ILE A 37 -4.61 -1.82 5.69
C ILE A 37 -5.97 -1.65 5.02
N SER A 38 -6.50 -0.44 5.02
CA SER A 38 -7.74 -0.09 4.33
C SER A 38 -7.43 0.77 3.11
N VAL A 39 -8.08 0.44 2.00
CA VAL A 39 -8.03 1.21 0.76
C VAL A 39 -9.44 1.64 0.41
N THR A 40 -9.63 2.94 0.19
CA THR A 40 -10.87 3.45 -0.39
C THR A 40 -10.60 4.07 -1.76
N LEU A 41 -11.56 3.91 -2.66
CA LEU A 41 -11.56 4.51 -3.99
C LEU A 41 -12.82 5.35 -4.15
N ASP A 42 -12.66 6.65 -4.40
CA ASP A 42 -13.76 7.63 -4.44
C ASP A 42 -14.68 7.53 -3.20
N GLY A 43 -14.08 7.26 -2.04
CA GLY A 43 -14.78 7.09 -0.77
C GLY A 43 -15.39 5.71 -0.52
N GLN A 44 -15.37 4.79 -1.49
CA GLN A 44 -15.83 3.41 -1.30
C GLN A 44 -14.69 2.52 -0.82
N GLU A 45 -14.85 1.91 0.35
CA GLU A 45 -13.90 0.94 0.88
C GLU A 45 -13.85 -0.33 0.01
N LEU A 46 -12.63 -0.81 -0.23
CA LEU A 46 -12.38 -2.04 -0.94
C LEU A 46 -12.36 -3.20 0.05
N PRO A 47 -12.92 -4.37 -0.31
CA PRO A 47 -12.76 -5.58 0.49
C PRO A 47 -11.28 -5.94 0.65
N ASP A 48 -10.89 -6.41 1.83
CA ASP A 48 -9.52 -6.88 2.11
C ASP A 48 -9.08 -8.00 1.15
N SER A 49 -10.04 -8.77 0.63
CA SER A 49 -9.79 -9.80 -0.38
C SER A 49 -9.20 -9.25 -1.69
N CYS A 50 -9.38 -7.97 -1.99
CA CYS A 50 -8.76 -7.26 -3.12
C CYS A 50 -7.30 -6.88 -2.86
N LEU A 51 -6.83 -6.90 -1.61
CA LEU A 51 -5.53 -6.38 -1.21
C LEU A 51 -4.50 -7.50 -1.04
N ARG A 52 -3.31 -7.33 -1.62
CA ARG A 52 -2.14 -8.18 -1.37
C ARG A 52 -0.91 -7.33 -1.16
N LEU A 53 -0.04 -7.73 -0.25
CA LEU A 53 1.29 -7.16 -0.10
C LEU A 53 2.30 -8.06 -0.78
N ARG A 54 3.28 -7.45 -1.47
CA ARG A 54 4.45 -8.17 -1.94
C ARG A 54 5.55 -8.07 -0.89
N VAL A 55 5.78 -9.17 -0.18
CA VAL A 55 6.83 -9.31 0.84
C VAL A 55 7.83 -10.35 0.34
N ASP A 56 9.09 -9.95 0.19
CA ASP A 56 10.18 -10.82 -0.28
C ASP A 56 9.83 -11.64 -1.55
N GLY A 57 9.18 -10.98 -2.50
CA GLY A 57 8.76 -11.58 -3.77
C GLY A 57 7.48 -12.42 -3.71
N ARG A 58 6.89 -12.64 -2.54
CA ARG A 58 5.64 -13.40 -2.34
C ARG A 58 4.46 -12.46 -2.15
N LEU A 59 3.30 -12.85 -2.66
CA LEU A 59 2.04 -12.15 -2.40
C LEU A 59 1.40 -12.73 -1.15
N VAL A 60 1.14 -11.88 -0.17
CA VAL A 60 0.50 -12.22 1.10
C VAL A 60 -0.75 -11.38 1.31
N ARG A 61 -1.75 -11.92 2.00
CA ARG A 61 -2.90 -11.19 2.52
C ARG A 61 -2.49 -10.37 3.74
N ILE A 62 -3.26 -9.34 4.05
CA ILE A 62 -3.00 -8.49 5.23
C ILE A 62 -3.05 -9.31 6.52
N GLU A 63 -4.05 -10.18 6.66
CA GLU A 63 -4.22 -11.08 7.81
C GLU A 63 -3.03 -12.02 8.02
N GLU A 64 -2.34 -12.40 6.94
CA GLU A 64 -1.18 -13.29 6.99
C GLU A 64 0.05 -12.57 7.58
N CYS A 65 0.13 -11.23 7.55
CA CYS A 65 1.24 -10.44 8.09
C CYS A 65 1.52 -10.72 9.58
N SER A 66 0.47 -11.02 10.36
CA SER A 66 0.57 -11.41 11.77
C SER A 66 1.46 -12.64 12.01
N SER A 67 1.51 -13.53 11.03
CA SER A 67 2.25 -14.79 11.05
C SER A 67 3.59 -14.75 10.30
N LEU A 68 3.90 -13.63 9.64
CA LEU A 68 5.15 -13.50 8.89
C LEU A 68 6.32 -13.20 9.81
N ASP A 69 7.39 -13.95 9.62
CA ASP A 69 8.70 -13.64 10.18
C ASP A 69 9.35 -12.46 9.45
N GLY A 70 10.21 -11.73 10.17
CA GLY A 70 11.00 -10.64 9.62
C GLY A 70 10.38 -9.25 9.82
N TYR A 71 10.90 -8.29 9.07
CA TYR A 71 10.68 -6.86 9.32
C TYR A 71 10.40 -6.08 8.04
N TRP A 72 9.46 -5.15 8.12
CA TRP A 72 9.41 -4.02 7.21
C TRP A 72 10.53 -3.05 7.55
N MET A 73 11.61 -3.12 6.77
CA MET A 73 12.79 -2.28 6.95
C MET A 73 12.50 -0.81 6.64
N ILE A 74 12.94 0.09 7.52
CA ILE A 74 12.83 1.54 7.30
C ILE A 74 13.42 1.95 5.94
N GLY A 75 12.74 2.85 5.24
CA GLY A 75 13.15 3.36 3.93
C GLY A 75 12.91 2.39 2.77
N ARG A 76 12.61 1.11 3.02
CA ARG A 76 12.19 0.16 1.99
C ARG A 76 10.71 0.31 1.68
N ALA A 77 10.40 0.37 0.39
CA ALA A 77 9.02 0.31 -0.07
C ALA A 77 8.57 -1.15 -0.17
N VAL A 78 7.27 -1.36 0.07
CA VAL A 78 6.55 -2.59 -0.26
C VAL A 78 5.53 -2.29 -1.34
N THR A 79 5.32 -3.22 -2.25
CA THR A 79 4.23 -3.10 -3.22
C THR A 79 2.95 -3.61 -2.59
N VAL A 80 1.91 -2.78 -2.60
CA VAL A 80 0.53 -3.17 -2.33
C VAL A 80 -0.17 -3.32 -3.67
N GLN A 81 -0.82 -4.46 -3.86
CA GLN A 81 -1.60 -4.77 -5.04
C GLN A 81 -3.09 -4.72 -4.69
N VAL A 82 -3.84 -3.97 -5.48
CA VAL A 82 -5.28 -3.80 -5.36
C VAL A 82 -5.92 -4.40 -6.61
N ARG A 83 -6.51 -5.59 -6.47
CA ARG A 83 -7.17 -6.30 -7.57
C ARG A 83 -8.65 -5.93 -7.61
N ARG A 84 -8.97 -4.93 -8.41
CA ARG A 84 -10.35 -4.49 -8.72
C ARG A 84 -10.39 -4.05 -10.17
N ARG A 85 -11.17 -4.76 -10.98
CA ARG A 85 -11.39 -4.40 -12.38
C ARG A 85 -12.01 -3.01 -12.49
N ARG A 86 -11.67 -2.30 -13.58
CA ARG A 86 -12.18 -0.97 -13.93
C ARG A 86 -11.81 0.11 -12.89
N MET A 87 -10.52 0.25 -12.60
CA MET A 87 -9.99 1.44 -11.94
C MET A 87 -10.27 2.66 -12.82
N ARG A 88 -10.81 3.73 -12.25
CA ARG A 88 -11.13 4.96 -13.00
C ARG A 88 -9.97 5.94 -12.89
N GLU A 89 -9.52 6.47 -14.01
CA GLU A 89 -8.49 7.51 -14.02
C GLU A 89 -8.92 8.73 -13.21
N GLY A 90 -7.97 9.35 -12.50
CA GLY A 90 -8.25 10.51 -11.66
C GLY A 90 -9.06 10.22 -10.39
N ALA A 91 -9.48 8.97 -10.16
CA ALA A 91 -10.16 8.56 -8.92
C ALA A 91 -9.30 8.83 -7.69
N LEU A 92 -9.96 9.13 -6.58
CA LEU A 92 -9.32 9.43 -5.31
C LEU A 92 -9.04 8.15 -4.55
N LEU A 93 -7.77 7.77 -4.47
CA LEU A 93 -7.28 6.66 -3.66
C LEU A 93 -6.93 7.17 -2.26
N ARG A 94 -7.55 6.61 -1.22
CA ARG A 94 -7.11 6.81 0.16
C ARG A 94 -6.58 5.49 0.71
N VAL A 95 -5.35 5.51 1.20
CA VAL A 95 -4.72 4.36 1.86
C VAL A 95 -4.56 4.70 3.33
N THR A 96 -5.03 3.82 4.19
CA THR A 96 -4.88 3.90 5.63
C THR A 96 -4.18 2.66 6.14
N VAL A 97 -3.17 2.82 6.97
CA VAL A 97 -2.49 1.70 7.63
C VAL A 97 -2.52 1.95 9.14
N ARG A 98 -2.95 0.94 9.88
CA ARG A 98 -2.87 0.88 11.34
C ARG A 98 -1.71 -0.03 11.73
N PHE A 99 -0.84 0.47 12.59
CA PHE A 99 0.25 -0.28 13.19
C PHE A 99 0.08 -0.38 14.70
N VAL A 100 0.52 -1.49 15.27
CA VAL A 100 0.74 -1.63 16.72
C VAL A 100 2.24 -1.57 16.99
N ILE A 101 2.69 -0.56 17.72
CA ILE A 101 4.11 -0.29 17.96
C ILE A 101 4.58 -1.09 19.19
N PRO A 102 5.47 -2.09 19.02
CA PRO A 102 5.72 -3.09 20.06
C PRO A 102 6.64 -2.61 21.19
N TYR A 103 7.20 -1.40 21.07
CA TYR A 103 8.20 -0.85 22.00
C TYR A 103 7.79 0.51 22.56
N VAL A 104 6.53 0.89 22.38
CA VAL A 104 5.98 2.14 22.91
C VAL A 104 4.71 1.76 23.64
N GLU A 105 4.74 1.92 24.96
CA GLU A 105 3.56 1.77 25.80
C GLU A 105 2.74 3.06 25.71
N GLY A 106 1.46 2.92 25.43
CA GLY A 106 0.44 3.96 25.58
C GLY A 106 -0.41 3.67 26.80
N ASP A 107 -1.35 4.58 27.09
CA ASP A 107 -2.17 4.52 28.31
C ASP A 107 -3.03 3.25 28.40
N ASP A 108 -3.47 2.72 27.26
CA ASP A 108 -4.35 1.54 27.14
C ASP A 108 -3.65 0.27 26.62
N GLY A 109 -2.32 0.24 26.62
CA GLY A 109 -1.51 -0.88 26.10
C GLY A 109 -0.55 -0.46 24.99
N PRO A 110 -0.16 -1.37 24.08
CA PRO A 110 0.76 -1.02 22.99
C PRO A 110 0.23 0.15 22.16
N THR A 111 1.09 1.13 21.87
CA THR A 111 0.68 2.32 21.11
C THR A 111 0.25 1.96 19.69
N GLU A 112 -0.90 2.47 19.27
CA GLU A 112 -1.36 2.38 17.89
C GLU A 112 -0.93 3.61 17.08
N LEU A 113 -0.48 3.39 15.85
CA LEU A 113 -0.17 4.44 14.88
C LEU A 113 -1.09 4.30 13.67
N LEU A 114 -1.86 5.35 13.39
CA LEU A 114 -2.68 5.44 12.18
C LEU A 114 -2.00 6.38 11.17
N ALA A 115 -1.65 5.85 10.01
CA ALA A 115 -1.13 6.64 8.91
C ALA A 115 -2.14 6.64 7.76
N ALA A 116 -2.41 7.82 7.21
CA ALA A 116 -3.29 7.98 6.07
C ALA A 116 -2.63 8.80 4.95
N THR A 117 -2.94 8.46 3.71
CA THR A 117 -2.50 9.20 2.53
C THR A 117 -3.57 9.13 1.48
N THR A 118 -3.83 10.28 0.86
CA THR A 118 -4.79 10.40 -0.23
C THR A 118 -4.07 10.85 -1.49
N LEU A 119 -4.29 10.16 -2.59
CA LEU A 119 -3.66 10.38 -3.89
C LEU A 119 -4.72 10.29 -4.98
N ARG A 120 -4.48 10.91 -6.13
CA ARG A 120 -5.28 10.68 -7.33
C ARG A 120 -4.60 9.63 -8.19
N LEU A 121 -5.37 8.68 -8.71
CA LEU A 121 -4.85 7.74 -9.70
C LEU A 121 -4.34 8.49 -10.93
N PRO A 122 -3.19 8.09 -11.48
CA PRO A 122 -2.67 8.74 -12.68
C PRO A 122 -3.68 8.60 -13.82
N VAL A 123 -3.83 9.68 -14.57
CA VAL A 123 -4.51 9.64 -15.87
C VAL A 123 -3.51 9.06 -16.84
N ALA A 124 -3.86 8.00 -17.60
CA ALA A 124 -2.98 7.54 -18.65
C ALA A 124 -2.77 8.71 -19.61
N ARG A 125 -1.52 9.12 -19.79
CA ARG A 125 -1.23 10.05 -20.88
C ARG A 125 -1.53 9.29 -22.16
N ALA A 126 -2.48 9.77 -22.96
CA ALA A 126 -2.63 9.34 -24.33
C ALA A 126 -1.29 9.62 -25.03
N GLY A 127 -0.45 8.59 -25.21
CA GLY A 127 0.87 8.78 -25.82
C GLY A 127 1.92 7.68 -25.65
N ASP A 128 1.91 6.86 -24.59
CA ASP A 128 2.92 5.78 -24.46
C ASP A 128 2.41 4.46 -25.08
N HIS A 129 2.21 4.47 -26.39
CA HIS A 129 2.54 3.31 -27.21
C HIS A 129 3.99 3.51 -27.65
N THR A 130 4.93 2.98 -26.89
CA THR A 130 6.26 2.72 -27.47
C THR A 130 6.05 1.55 -28.43
N ASP A 131 5.84 1.86 -29.71
CA ASP A 131 6.13 0.92 -30.78
C ASP A 131 7.57 0.43 -30.55
N VAL A 132 7.70 -0.85 -30.19
CA VAL A 132 8.97 -1.54 -30.28
C VAL A 132 9.14 -1.83 -31.76
N GLU A 133 9.82 -0.93 -32.47
CA GLU A 133 10.38 -1.25 -33.79
C GLU A 133 11.31 -2.46 -33.63
N VAL A 134 10.87 -3.58 -34.20
CA VAL A 134 11.70 -4.72 -34.53
C VAL A 134 12.66 -4.29 -35.64
N GLY A 135 13.95 -4.24 -35.31
CA GLY A 135 15.07 -4.18 -36.23
C GLY A 135 16.06 -5.29 -35.92
#